data_AF-A0A553BLW8-F1
#
_entry.id   AF-A0A553BLW8-F1
#
_cell.length_a   1.000
_cell.length_b   1.000
_cell.length_c   1.000
_cell.angle_alpha   90.00
_cell.angle_beta   90.00
_cell.angle_gamma   90.00
#
_symmetry.space_group_name_H-M   'P 1'
#
loop_
_entity.id
_entity.type
_entity.pdbx_description
1 polymer ?
#
loop_
_entity_poly.entity_id
_entity_poly.type
_entity_poly.pdbx_seq_one_letter_code
_entity_poly.pdbx_strand_id
1 'polypeptide(L)'
;MGHLRALAVFLFFTFSVFSQNKKFTYTQFDVAVSIKGNQDRGETDPNGNTNNSWFLPDGLSSKIGYGIHHNKWVGLGIHSGIDWKWTDKLVVVPLFVNLKLSPQIGDDIRITLQLGLGKAIALGRGNLMGDYKKISLGIQTSDDLILFIEASHYGIIINNQRDSGSISLGLSLVSF
;
A
#
# COMPACT_ATOMS: atom_id res chain seq x y z
N MET A 1 15.50 -20.64 36.08
CA MET A 1 14.30 -20.50 35.21
C MET A 1 13.31 -19.40 35.65
N GLY A 2 13.33 -18.90 36.89
CA GLY A 2 12.39 -17.85 37.37
C GLY A 2 12.69 -16.42 36.89
N HIS A 3 13.97 -16.05 36.71
CA HIS A 3 14.35 -14.67 36.38
C HIS A 3 13.93 -14.23 34.96
N LEU A 4 13.89 -15.14 33.99
CA LEU A 4 13.48 -14.82 32.61
C LEU A 4 11.97 -14.51 32.51
N ARG A 5 11.16 -15.19 33.33
CA ARG A 5 9.70 -14.95 33.40
C ARG A 5 9.38 -13.63 34.09
N ALA A 6 10.11 -13.28 35.15
CA ALA A 6 9.95 -12.00 35.83
C ALA A 6 10.31 -10.81 34.92
N LEU A 7 11.36 -10.94 34.10
CA LEU A 7 11.77 -9.91 33.15
C LEU A 7 10.74 -9.71 32.03
N ALA A 8 10.14 -10.79 31.53
CA ALA A 8 9.04 -10.73 30.56
C ALA A 8 7.80 -10.03 31.15
N VAL A 9 7.41 -10.37 32.38
CA VAL A 9 6.27 -9.73 33.07
C VAL A 9 6.55 -8.24 33.33
N PHE A 10 7.78 -7.87 33.69
CA PHE A 10 8.17 -6.47 33.86
C PHE A 10 8.12 -5.68 32.54
N LEU A 11 8.55 -6.30 31.44
CA LEU A 11 8.44 -5.73 30.09
C LEU A 11 6.98 -5.49 29.68
N PHE A 12 6.07 -6.43 29.96
CA PHE A 12 4.64 -6.25 29.67
C PHE A 12 3.99 -5.15 30.54
N PHE A 13 4.43 -4.99 31.79
CA PHE A 13 3.90 -3.94 32.68
C PHE A 13 4.37 -2.53 32.32
N THR A 14 5.61 -2.35 31.85
CA THR A 14 6.10 -1.02 31.43
C THR A 14 5.42 -0.50 30.17
N PHE A 15 5.02 -1.37 29.23
CA PHE A 15 4.21 -0.97 28.08
C PHE A 15 2.83 -0.42 28.47
N SER A 16 2.26 -0.89 29.58
CA SER A 16 0.90 -0.52 30.00
C SER A 16 0.86 0.88 30.65
N VAL A 17 1.95 1.32 31.29
CA VAL A 17 2.00 2.60 32.02
C VAL A 17 2.20 3.82 31.11
N PHE A 18 2.74 3.62 29.90
CA PHE A 18 2.88 4.68 28.88
C PHE A 18 1.58 4.99 28.10
N SER A 19 0.50 4.25 28.37
CA SER A 19 -0.78 4.35 27.67
C SER A 19 -1.76 5.31 28.38
N GLN A 20 -1.33 6.52 28.74
CA GLN A 20 -2.22 7.56 29.27
C GLN A 20 -2.48 8.62 28.18
N ASN A 21 -3.73 8.69 27.72
CA ASN A 21 -4.36 9.81 26.98
C ASN A 21 -3.88 10.20 25.56
N LYS A 22 -3.28 9.29 24.80
CA LYS A 22 -3.00 9.52 23.37
C LYS A 22 -3.71 8.46 22.54
N LYS A 23 -4.51 8.87 21.54
CA LYS A 23 -5.03 7.92 20.54
C LYS A 23 -3.83 7.23 19.90
N PHE A 24 -3.83 5.91 19.97
CA PHE A 24 -2.77 5.04 19.46
C PHE A 24 -3.21 4.32 18.18
N THR A 25 -4.38 4.66 17.66
CA THR A 25 -5.02 4.04 16.50
C THR A 25 -4.95 4.97 15.32
N TYR A 26 -4.86 4.44 14.11
CA TYR A 26 -4.98 5.24 12.90
C TYR A 26 -5.95 4.62 11.92
N THR A 27 -6.60 5.47 11.13
CA THR A 27 -7.35 5.09 9.92
C THR A 27 -6.67 5.72 8.72
N GLN A 28 -6.58 4.99 7.62
CA GLN A 28 -5.95 5.46 6.39
C GLN A 28 -6.87 5.18 5.21
N PHE A 29 -7.02 6.16 4.32
CA PHE A 29 -7.75 6.01 3.06
C PHE A 29 -6.85 6.41 1.90
N ASP A 30 -6.68 5.52 0.93
CA ASP A 30 -5.79 5.68 -0.21
C ASP A 30 -6.62 5.70 -1.50
N VAL A 31 -6.23 6.57 -2.43
CA VAL A 31 -6.64 6.54 -3.83
C VAL A 31 -5.41 6.66 -4.72
N ALA A 32 -5.29 5.82 -5.74
CA ALA A 32 -4.14 5.88 -6.65
C ALA A 32 -4.49 5.48 -8.08
N VAL A 33 -3.77 6.04 -9.02
CA VAL A 33 -3.80 5.68 -10.44
C VAL A 33 -2.62 4.79 -10.73
N SER A 34 -2.88 3.61 -11.31
CA SER A 34 -1.82 2.70 -11.76
C SER A 34 -1.34 3.11 -13.14
N ILE A 35 -0.04 2.97 -13.38
CA ILE A 35 0.62 3.23 -14.65
C ILE A 35 1.40 2.00 -15.11
N LYS A 36 1.43 1.79 -16.42
CA LYS A 36 2.19 0.73 -17.09
C LYS A 36 3.09 1.34 -18.17
N GLY A 37 4.22 0.70 -18.44
CA GLY A 37 5.07 1.06 -19.57
C GLY A 37 4.35 0.85 -20.90
N ASN A 38 4.46 1.81 -21.81
CA ASN A 38 3.88 1.73 -23.15
C ASN A 38 4.70 0.77 -24.02
N GLN A 39 4.13 -0.39 -24.39
CA GLN A 39 4.80 -1.38 -25.23
C GLN A 39 4.84 -0.98 -26.70
N ASP A 40 3.87 -0.18 -27.17
CA ASP A 40 3.74 0.26 -28.56
C ASP A 40 4.52 1.56 -28.81
N ARG A 41 5.47 1.88 -27.92
CA ARG A 41 6.28 3.10 -28.00
C ARG A 41 7.19 3.02 -29.23
N GLY A 42 7.09 4.03 -30.08
CA GLY A 42 7.85 4.10 -31.34
C GLY A 42 7.21 3.31 -32.48
N GLU A 43 6.07 2.65 -32.26
CA GLU A 43 5.27 2.11 -33.34
C GLU A 43 4.52 3.23 -34.05
N THR A 44 4.43 3.11 -35.38
CA THR A 44 3.71 4.05 -36.24
C THR A 44 2.39 3.40 -36.64
N ASP A 45 1.28 4.00 -36.22
CA ASP A 45 -0.06 3.58 -36.60
C ASP A 45 -0.22 3.69 -38.14
N PRO A 46 -1.01 2.83 -38.82
CA PRO A 46 -1.40 2.98 -40.23
C PRO A 46 -1.89 4.38 -40.65
N ASN A 47 -2.28 5.24 -39.71
CA ASN A 47 -2.63 6.65 -39.95
C ASN A 47 -1.42 7.62 -39.92
N GLY A 48 -0.18 7.12 -39.79
CA GLY A 48 1.04 7.91 -39.77
C GLY A 48 1.40 8.55 -38.42
N ASN A 49 0.66 8.23 -37.36
CA ASN A 49 0.92 8.75 -36.01
C ASN A 49 1.91 7.87 -35.25
N THR A 50 2.94 8.47 -34.66
CA THR A 50 3.94 7.78 -33.83
C THR A 50 3.56 7.87 -32.36
N ASN A 51 3.51 6.74 -31.67
CA ASN A 51 3.22 6.72 -30.24
C ASN A 51 4.49 7.02 -29.42
N ASN A 52 4.61 8.25 -28.93
CA ASN A 52 5.77 8.71 -28.16
C ASN A 52 5.61 8.63 -26.63
N SER A 53 4.48 8.11 -26.12
CA SER A 53 4.26 8.05 -24.68
C SER A 53 5.18 7.01 -24.02
N TRP A 54 5.75 7.34 -22.86
CA TRP A 54 6.52 6.40 -22.04
C TRP A 54 5.62 5.54 -21.14
N PHE A 55 4.50 6.11 -20.68
CA PHE A 55 3.61 5.50 -19.70
C PHE A 55 2.15 5.62 -20.13
N LEU A 56 1.36 4.61 -19.80
CA LEU A 56 -0.08 4.60 -20.00
C LEU A 56 -0.77 4.37 -18.66
N PRO A 57 -1.92 5.02 -18.41
CA PRO A 57 -2.74 4.68 -17.25
C PRO A 57 -3.26 3.25 -17.41
N ASP A 58 -3.12 2.45 -16.36
CA ASP A 58 -3.41 1.01 -16.33
C ASP A 58 -4.45 0.62 -15.28
N GLY A 59 -4.94 1.59 -14.50
CA GLY A 59 -5.97 1.30 -13.52
C GLY A 59 -6.20 2.37 -12.48
N LEU A 60 -7.17 2.07 -11.62
CA LEU A 60 -7.52 2.86 -10.45
C LEU A 60 -7.53 1.95 -9.23
N SER A 61 -7.12 2.48 -8.10
CA SER A 61 -7.16 1.78 -6.82
C SER A 61 -7.73 2.66 -5.72
N SER A 62 -8.45 2.02 -4.82
CA SER A 62 -8.88 2.63 -3.56
C SER A 62 -8.69 1.63 -2.44
N LYS A 63 -8.05 2.05 -1.35
CA LYS A 63 -7.75 1.19 -0.20
C LYS A 63 -8.14 1.90 1.09
N ILE A 64 -8.55 1.14 2.09
CA ILE A 64 -8.82 1.60 3.45
C ILE A 64 -8.06 0.72 4.43
N GLY A 65 -7.53 1.33 5.47
CA GLY A 65 -6.76 0.65 6.51
C GLY A 65 -7.11 1.15 7.90
N TYR A 66 -6.98 0.25 8.86
CA TYR A 66 -7.09 0.56 10.28
C TYR A 66 -5.95 -0.13 11.02
N GLY A 67 -5.35 0.57 11.98
CA GLY A 67 -4.21 0.03 12.70
C GLY A 67 -3.87 0.79 13.96
N ILE A 68 -2.74 0.41 14.53
CA ILE A 68 -2.13 1.05 15.68
C ILE A 68 -0.84 1.75 15.28
N HIS A 69 -0.49 2.83 15.96
CA HIS A 69 0.74 3.56 15.74
C HIS A 69 1.40 3.98 17.05
N HIS A 70 2.69 4.21 16.97
CA HIS A 70 3.50 4.81 18.01
C HIS A 70 4.07 6.14 17.52
N ASN A 71 3.65 7.25 18.16
CA ASN A 71 4.12 8.62 17.87
C ASN A 71 4.06 9.06 16.40
N LYS A 72 3.05 8.59 15.66
CA LYS A 72 2.90 8.75 14.20
C LYS A 72 4.14 8.31 13.40
N TRP A 73 5.08 7.59 14.02
CA TRP A 73 6.37 7.22 13.42
C TRP A 73 6.37 5.77 12.96
N VAL A 74 5.92 4.85 13.82
CA VAL A 74 5.81 3.43 13.46
C VAL A 74 4.34 3.06 13.54
N GLY A 75 3.82 2.40 12.51
CA GLY A 75 2.43 1.95 12.44
C GLY A 75 2.33 0.51 11.98
N LEU A 76 1.34 -0.21 12.49
CA LEU A 76 0.97 -1.54 12.04
C LEU A 76 -0.54 -1.60 11.89
N GLY A 77 -1.04 -2.00 10.72
CA GLY A 77 -2.47 -2.06 10.47
C GLY A 77 -2.86 -3.17 9.51
N ILE A 78 -4.17 -3.36 9.36
CA ILE A 78 -4.76 -4.22 8.33
C ILE A 78 -5.43 -3.31 7.32
N HIS A 79 -5.18 -3.58 6.06
CA HIS A 79 -5.68 -2.81 4.93
C HIS A 79 -6.40 -3.74 3.95
N SER A 80 -7.43 -3.19 3.31
CA SER A 80 -8.11 -3.83 2.19
C SER A 80 -8.56 -2.78 1.19
N GLY A 81 -8.99 -3.19 0.01
CA GLY A 81 -9.39 -2.25 -1.01
C GLY A 81 -9.85 -2.90 -2.29
N ILE A 82 -9.89 -2.10 -3.35
CA ILE A 82 -10.25 -2.51 -4.70
C ILE A 82 -9.19 -1.92 -5.64
N ASP A 83 -8.57 -2.79 -6.42
CA ASP A 83 -7.67 -2.43 -7.50
C ASP A 83 -8.32 -2.83 -8.83
N TRP A 84 -8.66 -1.85 -9.66
CA TRP A 84 -9.22 -2.07 -10.99
C TRP A 84 -8.11 -1.90 -12.04
N LYS A 85 -7.71 -3.00 -12.65
CA LYS A 85 -6.73 -3.06 -13.73
C LYS A 85 -7.43 -3.07 -15.08
N TRP A 86 -7.13 -2.09 -15.92
CA TRP A 86 -7.80 -1.91 -17.20
C TRP A 86 -7.25 -2.84 -18.28
N THR A 87 -5.93 -3.00 -18.39
CA THR A 87 -5.32 -3.87 -19.40
C THR A 87 -5.75 -5.33 -19.23
N ASP A 88 -5.69 -5.84 -18.00
CA ASP A 88 -6.06 -7.23 -17.68
C ASP A 88 -7.59 -7.41 -17.54
N LYS A 89 -8.37 -6.32 -17.63
CA LYS A 89 -9.82 -6.28 -17.37
C LYS A 89 -10.15 -7.06 -16.09
N LEU A 90 -9.51 -6.65 -15.01
CA LEU A 90 -9.49 -7.38 -13.75
C LEU A 90 -9.79 -6.43 -12.59
N VAL A 91 -10.62 -6.90 -11.67
CA VAL A 91 -10.83 -6.23 -10.38
C VAL A 91 -10.27 -7.14 -9.30
N VAL A 92 -9.40 -6.60 -8.45
CA VAL A 92 -8.71 -7.33 -7.40
C VAL A 92 -9.04 -6.70 -6.05
N VAL A 93 -9.30 -7.55 -5.06
CA VAL A 93 -9.47 -7.15 -3.66
C VAL A 93 -8.26 -7.63 -2.88
N PRO A 94 -7.30 -6.75 -2.54
CA PRO A 94 -6.24 -7.09 -1.61
C PRO A 94 -6.74 -7.07 -0.16
N LEU A 95 -6.21 -7.96 0.66
CA LEU A 95 -6.32 -7.96 2.12
C LEU A 95 -4.93 -8.22 2.69
N PHE A 96 -4.37 -7.26 3.41
CA PHE A 96 -2.97 -7.29 3.79
C PHE A 96 -2.69 -6.61 5.13
N VAL A 97 -1.61 -7.06 5.77
CA VAL A 97 -1.01 -6.36 6.91
C VAL A 97 -0.05 -5.32 6.35
N ASN A 98 -0.08 -4.12 6.92
CA ASN A 98 0.70 -2.98 6.50
C ASN A 98 1.58 -2.48 7.65
N LEU A 99 2.90 -2.51 7.44
CA LEU A 99 3.89 -1.88 8.30
C LEU A 99 4.22 -0.50 7.74
N LYS A 100 4.08 0.54 8.57
CA LYS A 100 4.31 1.95 8.22
C LYS A 100 5.46 2.51 9.04
N LEU A 101 6.39 3.18 8.37
CA LEU A 101 7.50 3.94 8.95
C LEU A 101 7.45 5.37 8.42
N SER A 102 7.23 6.34 9.29
CA SER A 102 7.03 7.74 8.94
C SER A 102 7.95 8.68 9.77
N PRO A 103 9.29 8.60 9.62
CA PRO A 103 10.21 9.51 10.31
C PRO A 103 9.94 10.97 9.93
N GLN A 104 10.03 11.84 10.94
CA GLN A 104 9.95 13.29 10.76
C GLN A 104 11.32 13.82 10.33
N ILE A 105 11.35 14.60 9.25
CA ILE A 105 12.59 15.13 8.66
C ILE A 105 12.65 16.66 8.73
N GLY A 106 11.50 17.32 8.82
CA GLY A 106 11.39 18.75 9.09
C GLY A 106 10.24 19.03 10.05
N ASP A 107 9.95 20.32 10.27
CA ASP A 107 8.94 20.74 11.24
C ASP A 107 7.56 20.13 10.95
N ASP A 108 7.19 20.04 9.67
CA ASP A 108 5.86 19.59 9.23
C ASP A 108 5.87 18.51 8.13
N ILE A 109 7.04 17.93 7.83
CA ILE A 109 7.20 16.95 6.74
C ILE A 109 7.70 15.62 7.30
N ARG A 110 7.02 14.53 6.93
CA ARG A 110 7.47 13.15 7.20
C ARG A 110 7.64 12.38 5.91
N ILE A 111 8.75 11.65 5.78
CA ILE A 111 8.86 10.64 4.72
C ILE A 111 8.19 9.37 5.23
N THR A 112 7.33 8.76 4.41
CA THR A 112 6.60 7.55 4.75
C THR A 112 7.04 6.39 3.87
N LEU A 113 7.44 5.30 4.49
CA LEU A 113 7.64 3.99 3.87
C LEU A 113 6.57 3.03 4.39
N GLN A 114 5.86 2.36 3.48
CA GLN A 114 4.87 1.34 3.82
C GLN A 114 5.21 0.01 3.13
N LEU A 115 5.13 -1.08 3.89
CA LEU A 115 5.34 -2.44 3.43
C LEU A 115 4.09 -3.26 3.71
N GLY A 116 3.46 -3.77 2.65
CA GLY A 116 2.24 -4.57 2.72
C GLY A 116 2.47 -6.01 2.32
N LEU A 117 1.95 -6.96 3.10
CA LEU A 117 1.98 -8.40 2.80
C LEU A 117 0.62 -9.03 3.10
N GLY A 118 0.08 -9.81 2.16
CA GLY A 118 -1.24 -10.40 2.33
C GLY A 118 -1.69 -11.28 1.18
N LYS A 119 -3.01 -11.28 0.93
CA LYS A 119 -3.67 -12.03 -0.14
C LYS A 119 -4.39 -11.08 -1.08
N ALA A 120 -4.48 -11.46 -2.34
CA ALA A 120 -5.24 -10.77 -3.37
C ALA A 120 -6.27 -11.73 -3.96
N ILE A 121 -7.51 -11.27 -4.10
CA ILE A 121 -8.62 -12.06 -4.62
C ILE A 121 -9.11 -11.39 -5.89
N ALA A 122 -9.09 -12.10 -7.02
CA ALA A 122 -9.64 -11.60 -8.28
C ALA A 122 -11.17 -11.77 -8.30
N LEU A 123 -11.90 -10.67 -8.39
CA LEU A 123 -13.36 -10.69 -8.52
C LEU A 123 -13.78 -11.04 -9.95
N GLY A 124 -14.88 -11.81 -10.07
CA GLY A 124 -15.48 -12.16 -11.37
C GLY A 124 -14.69 -13.16 -12.22
N ARG A 125 -13.62 -13.76 -11.68
CA ARG A 125 -12.77 -14.73 -12.40
C ARG A 125 -12.69 -16.10 -11.71
N GLY A 126 -13.67 -16.44 -10.88
CA GLY A 126 -13.72 -17.72 -10.13
C GLY A 126 -12.84 -17.71 -8.86
N ASN A 127 -12.32 -18.87 -8.45
CA ASN A 127 -11.47 -19.03 -7.25
C ASN A 127 -10.00 -18.67 -7.53
N LEU A 128 -9.75 -17.44 -7.99
CA LEU A 128 -8.41 -16.93 -8.25
C LEU A 128 -7.94 -16.08 -7.07
N MET A 129 -7.15 -16.70 -6.21
CA MET A 129 -6.46 -16.04 -5.09
C MET A 129 -4.94 -16.14 -5.28
N GLY A 130 -4.23 -15.09 -4.91
CA GLY A 130 -2.78 -15.01 -4.98
C GLY A 130 -2.18 -14.30 -3.77
N ASP A 131 -0.86 -14.30 -3.69
CA ASP A 131 -0.14 -13.48 -2.71
C ASP A 131 -0.20 -12.01 -3.12
N TYR A 132 -0.29 -11.12 -2.14
CA TYR A 132 -0.20 -9.69 -2.34
C TYR A 132 1.03 -9.14 -1.62
N LYS A 133 1.83 -8.36 -2.34
CA LYS A 133 2.98 -7.65 -1.79
C LYS A 133 2.95 -6.20 -2.25
N LYS A 134 3.22 -5.28 -1.35
CA LYS A 134 3.22 -3.84 -1.59
C LYS A 134 4.45 -3.20 -0.96
N ILE A 135 5.06 -2.28 -1.69
CA ILE A 135 6.00 -1.29 -1.15
C ILE A 135 5.53 0.08 -1.60
N SER A 136 5.50 1.04 -0.68
CA SER A 136 5.11 2.42 -0.99
C SER A 136 6.04 3.41 -0.29
N LEU A 137 6.40 4.45 -1.03
CA LEU A 137 7.16 5.59 -0.56
C LEU A 137 6.33 6.84 -0.77
N GLY A 138 6.26 7.70 0.23
CA GLY A 138 5.50 8.94 0.14
C GLY A 138 6.01 10.04 1.05
N ILE A 139 5.46 11.23 0.85
CA ILE A 139 5.72 12.41 1.65
C ILE A 139 4.41 12.80 2.32
N GLN A 140 4.42 12.84 3.65
CA GLN A 140 3.30 13.25 4.48
C GLN A 140 3.46 14.71 4.88
N THR A 141 2.42 15.51 4.67
CA THR A 141 2.34 16.93 5.06
C THR A 141 1.71 17.10 6.45
N SER A 142 1.65 18.34 6.94
CA SER A 142 1.02 18.73 8.22
C SER A 142 -0.45 18.30 8.33
N ASP A 143 -1.16 18.24 7.21
CA ASP A 143 -2.60 17.93 7.15
C ASP A 143 -2.87 16.41 7.16
N ASP A 144 -1.87 15.62 7.54
CA ASP A 144 -1.88 14.15 7.52
C ASP A 144 -2.23 13.55 6.13
N LEU A 145 -2.01 14.34 5.06
CA LEU A 145 -2.07 13.91 3.66
C LEU A 145 -0.74 13.34 3.21
N ILE A 146 -0.75 12.22 2.48
CA ILE A 146 0.44 11.58 1.91
C ILE A 146 0.34 11.53 0.40
N LEU A 147 1.29 12.14 -0.29
CA LEU A 147 1.54 11.87 -1.71
C LEU A 147 2.48 10.68 -1.80
N PHE A 148 2.10 9.63 -2.53
CA PHE A 148 2.89 8.40 -2.59
C PHE A 148 3.05 7.82 -3.99
N ILE A 149 4.16 7.11 -4.16
CA ILE A 149 4.36 6.11 -5.20
C ILE A 149 4.28 4.71 -4.56
N GLU A 150 3.65 3.78 -5.25
CA GLU A 150 3.42 2.42 -4.79
C GLU A 150 3.82 1.43 -5.88
N ALA A 151 4.59 0.40 -5.53
CA ALA A 151 4.74 -0.80 -6.33
C ALA A 151 4.01 -1.95 -5.64
N SER A 152 3.08 -2.57 -6.38
CA SER A 152 2.26 -3.67 -5.91
C SER A 152 2.44 -4.88 -6.82
N HIS A 153 2.51 -6.07 -6.23
CA HIS A 153 2.64 -7.35 -6.91
C HIS A 153 1.50 -8.27 -6.48
N TYR A 154 0.86 -8.88 -7.48
CA TYR A 154 -0.25 -9.80 -7.33
C TYR A 154 0.18 -11.17 -7.89
N GLY A 155 0.33 -12.16 -7.03
CA GLY A 155 0.64 -13.54 -7.38
C GLY A 155 -0.59 -14.30 -7.91
N ILE A 156 -1.42 -13.65 -8.73
CA ILE A 156 -2.61 -14.25 -9.36
C ILE A 156 -2.21 -14.74 -10.74
N ILE A 157 -2.49 -16.00 -11.04
CA ILE A 157 -2.19 -16.59 -12.35
C ILE A 157 -3.32 -16.24 -13.33
N ILE A 158 -3.01 -15.49 -14.39
CA ILE A 158 -3.97 -15.10 -15.43
C ILE A 158 -3.37 -15.47 -16.79
N ASN A 159 -4.11 -16.23 -17.60
CA ASN A 159 -3.67 -16.69 -18.93
C ASN A 159 -2.26 -17.30 -18.96
N ASN A 160 -1.94 -18.15 -17.97
CA ASN A 160 -0.64 -18.80 -17.84
C ASN A 160 0.56 -17.86 -17.59
N GLN A 161 0.31 -16.57 -17.37
CA GLN A 161 1.31 -15.62 -16.89
C GLN A 161 1.24 -15.55 -15.36
N ARG A 162 2.39 -15.76 -14.72
CA ARG A 162 2.49 -15.98 -13.27
C ARG A 162 2.67 -14.72 -12.44
N ASP A 163 2.58 -13.54 -13.02
CA ASP A 163 2.98 -12.34 -12.32
C ASP A 163 2.29 -11.10 -12.91
N SER A 164 1.50 -10.40 -12.10
CA SER A 164 0.93 -9.10 -12.47
C SER A 164 1.44 -8.09 -11.45
N GLY A 165 2.31 -7.18 -11.90
CA GLY A 165 2.77 -6.02 -11.12
C GLY A 165 1.95 -4.78 -11.43
N SER A 166 2.09 -3.73 -10.62
CA SER A 166 1.60 -2.38 -10.94
C SER A 166 2.42 -1.33 -10.20
N ILE A 167 2.75 -0.25 -10.88
CA ILE A 167 3.27 0.97 -10.26
C ILE A 167 2.12 1.96 -10.20
N SER A 168 1.93 2.65 -9.08
CA SER A 168 0.82 3.59 -8.90
C SER A 168 1.29 4.88 -8.24
N LEU A 169 0.63 5.97 -8.58
CA LEU A 169 0.79 7.29 -7.95
C LEU A 169 -0.52 7.66 -7.28
N GLY A 170 -0.46 8.08 -6.03
CA GLY A 170 -1.66 8.25 -5.23
C GLY A 170 -1.59 9.26 -4.10
N LEU A 171 -2.75 9.48 -3.51
CA LEU A 171 -2.98 10.31 -2.35
C LEU A 171 -3.55 9.45 -1.23
N SER A 172 -3.08 9.68 -0.02
CA SER A 172 -3.58 9.05 1.20
C SER A 172 -4.00 10.10 2.20
N LEU A 173 -5.12 9.90 2.87
CA LEU A 173 -5.52 10.66 4.04
C LEU A 173 -5.40 9.77 5.28
N VAL A 174 -4.67 10.24 6.28
CA VAL A 174 -4.46 9.51 7.54
C VAL A 174 -5.11 10.27 8.68
N SER A 175 -5.82 9.57 9.55
CA SER A 175 -6.40 10.11 10.78
C SER A 175 -5.85 9.34 11.98
N PHE A 176 -5.39 10.06 12.99
CA PHE A 176 -4.79 9.55 14.23
C PHE A 176 -5.66 9.87 15.45
#